data_AF-A0A947CED3-F1
#
_entry.id   AF-A0A947CED3-F1
#
_cell.length_a   1.000
_cell.length_b   1.000
_cell.length_c   1.000
_cell.angle_alpha   90.00
_cell.angle_beta   90.00
_cell.angle_gamma   90.00
#
_symmetry.space_group_name_H-M   'P 1'
#
loop_
_entity.id
_entity.type
_entity.pdbx_description
1 polymer ?
#
loop_
_entity_poly.entity_id
_entity_poly.type
_entity_poly.pdbx_seq_one_letter_code
_entity_poly.pdbx_strand_id
1 'polypeptide(L)'
;MRGFKYRAWTRLAEFMGDLMLAPARRLVNGSVPELVPVPLTKAKRRERGFNQAELLAQEMSRRSGWPVALHLSRERGGPPLARLG
;
A
#
# COMPACT_ATOMS: atom_id res chain seq x y z
N MET A 1 -6.40 -14.16 -16.18
CA MET A 1 -7.01 -12.97 -15.52
C MET A 1 -6.12 -12.26 -14.47
N ARG A 2 -5.09 -12.88 -13.86
CA ARG A 2 -4.26 -12.23 -12.81
C ARG A 2 -3.46 -11.00 -13.31
N GLY A 3 -2.85 -11.09 -14.49
CA GLY A 3 -2.04 -9.99 -15.05
C GLY A 3 -2.85 -8.73 -15.40
N PHE A 4 -4.11 -8.86 -15.80
CA PHE A 4 -4.93 -7.71 -16.20
C PHE A 4 -5.33 -6.84 -15.01
N LYS A 5 -5.75 -7.46 -13.90
CA LYS A 5 -6.02 -6.76 -12.63
C LYS A 5 -4.74 -6.12 -12.11
N TYR A 6 -3.63 -6.86 -12.05
CA TYR A 6 -2.36 -6.31 -11.58
C TYR A 6 -1.93 -5.08 -12.38
N ARG A 7 -1.94 -5.15 -13.72
CA ARG A 7 -1.51 -4.05 -14.61
C ARG A 7 -2.38 -2.80 -14.49
N ALA A 8 -3.71 -2.98 -14.37
CA ALA A 8 -4.63 -1.86 -14.13
C ALA A 8 -4.35 -1.18 -12.78
N TRP A 9 -4.06 -1.98 -11.75
CA TRP A 9 -3.73 -1.48 -10.42
C TRP A 9 -2.34 -0.87 -10.32
N THR A 10 -1.36 -1.31 -11.12
CA THR A 10 -0.04 -0.68 -11.19
C THR A 10 -0.15 0.77 -11.69
N ARG A 11 -0.89 1.01 -12.78
CA ARG A 11 -1.09 2.37 -13.30
C ARG A 11 -1.83 3.28 -12.31
N LEU A 12 -2.82 2.72 -11.60
CA LEU A 12 -3.49 3.44 -10.52
C LEU A 12 -2.54 3.71 -9.34
N ALA A 13 -1.70 2.74 -8.97
CA ALA A 13 -0.73 2.88 -7.89
C ALA A 13 0.33 3.95 -8.20
N GLU A 14 0.79 4.06 -9.46
CA GLU A 14 1.65 5.15 -9.92
C GLU A 14 1.04 6.52 -9.64
N PHE A 15 -0.20 6.74 -10.10
CA PHE A 15 -0.92 8.00 -9.89
C PHE A 15 -1.18 8.28 -8.40
N MET A 16 -1.63 7.28 -7.65
CA MET A 16 -1.93 7.43 -6.22
C MET A 16 -0.66 7.64 -5.39
N GLY A 17 0.45 6.99 -5.74
CA GLY A 17 1.73 7.14 -5.07
C GLY A 17 2.23 8.58 -5.10
N ASP A 18 2.06 9.29 -6.23
CA ASP A 18 2.37 10.72 -6.32
C ASP A 18 1.50 11.58 -5.40
N LEU A 19 0.19 11.34 -5.42
CA LEU A 19 -0.77 12.08 -4.59
C LEU A 19 -0.51 11.86 -3.09
N MET A 20 -0.07 10.65 -2.72
CA MET A 20 0.25 10.31 -1.33
C MET A 20 1.60 10.85 -0.88
N LEU A 21 2.58 10.99 -1.79
CA LEU A 21 3.92 11.41 -1.43
C LEU A 21 3.99 12.89 -1.01
N ALA A 22 3.22 13.76 -1.67
CA ALA A 22 3.18 15.18 -1.35
C ALA A 22 2.79 15.49 0.12
N PRO A 23 1.66 14.97 0.66
CA PRO A 23 1.33 15.13 2.08
C PRO A 23 2.30 14.35 2.97
N ALA A 24 2.75 13.15 2.58
CA ALA A 24 3.70 12.39 3.38
C ALA A 24 4.99 13.16 3.64
N ARG A 25 5.57 13.81 2.62
CA ARG A 25 6.78 14.64 2.75
C ARG A 25 6.61 15.82 3.72
N ARG A 26 5.39 16.32 3.90
CA ARG A 26 5.10 17.40 4.87
C ARG A 26 5.00 16.89 6.31
N LEU A 27 4.74 15.60 6.50
CA LEU A 27 4.62 14.97 7.82
C LEU A 27 5.97 14.51 8.38
N VAL A 28 6.94 14.23 7.49
CA VAL A 28 8.26 13.77 7.93
C VAL A 28 9.16 14.95 8.25
N ASN A 29 9.78 14.93 9.43
CA ASN A 29 10.74 15.94 9.87
C ASN A 29 12.12 15.30 10.08
N GLY A 30 13.10 15.74 9.30
CA GLY A 30 14.55 15.52 9.55
C GLY A 30 15.09 14.11 9.32
N SER A 31 14.29 13.05 9.43
CA SER A 31 14.70 11.66 9.18
C SER A 31 14.03 11.04 7.96
N VAL A 32 14.70 10.04 7.37
CA VAL A 32 14.11 9.20 6.33
C VAL A 32 13.08 8.28 6.98
N PRO A 33 11.79 8.33 6.59
CA PRO A 33 10.76 7.48 7.17
C PRO A 33 10.79 6.08 6.55
N GLU A 34 10.20 5.12 7.24
CA GLU A 34 9.89 3.80 6.68
C GLU A 34 8.43 3.74 6.20
N LEU A 35 8.22 3.08 5.06
CA LEU A 35 6.90 2.80 4.50
C LEU A 35 6.43 1.42 4.95
N VAL A 36 5.44 1.37 5.83
CA VAL A 36 4.89 0.12 6.38
C VAL A 36 3.50 -0.15 5.79
N PRO A 37 3.35 -1.04 4.78
CA PRO A 37 2.05 -1.34 4.19
C PRO A 37 1.19 -2.16 5.15
N VAL A 38 -0.09 -1.78 5.27
CA VAL A 38 -1.04 -2.54 6.10
C VAL A 38 -1.33 -3.91 5.46
N PRO A 39 -1.13 -5.02 6.18
CA PRO A 39 -1.31 -6.37 5.64
C PRO A 39 -2.79 -6.75 5.46
N LEU A 40 -3.05 -7.55 4.43
CA LEU A 40 -4.33 -8.27 4.28
C LEU A 40 -4.30 -9.59 5.06
N THR A 41 -5.47 -10.08 5.47
CA THR A 41 -5.58 -11.47 5.95
C THR A 41 -5.30 -12.44 4.81
N LYS A 42 -4.84 -13.66 5.12
CA LYS A 42 -4.54 -14.70 4.12
C LYS A 42 -5.72 -14.96 3.17
N ALA A 43 -6.95 -14.96 3.68
CA ALA A 43 -8.17 -15.13 2.89
C ALA A 43 -8.38 -13.97 1.89
N LYS A 44 -8.31 -12.71 2.36
CA LYS A 44 -8.46 -11.52 1.51
C LYS A 44 -7.34 -11.38 0.49
N ARG A 45 -6.11 -11.79 0.83
CA ARG A 45 -4.99 -11.81 -0.12
C ARG A 45 -5.23 -12.80 -1.26
N ARG A 46 -5.80 -13.99 -0.97
CA ARG A 46 -6.17 -14.98 -2.00
C ARG A 46 -7.31 -14.48 -2.90
N GLU A 47 -8.32 -13.83 -2.33
CA GLU A 47 -9.45 -13.28 -3.07
C GLU A 47 -9.04 -12.11 -3.99
N ARG A 48 -8.26 -11.16 -3.46
CA ARG A 48 -7.82 -9.97 -4.20
C ARG A 48 -6.64 -10.22 -5.12
N GLY A 49 -5.85 -11.26 -4.84
CA GLY A 49 -4.67 -11.66 -5.61
C GLY A 49 -3.39 -10.88 -5.28
N PHE A 50 -3.50 -9.70 -4.65
CA PHE A 50 -2.37 -8.86 -4.23
C PHE A 50 -2.78 -7.92 -3.07
N ASN A 51 -1.81 -7.32 -2.40
CA ASN A 51 -2.05 -6.29 -1.39
C ASN A 51 -1.92 -4.89 -2.02
N GLN A 52 -3.02 -4.15 -2.10
CA GLN A 52 -3.01 -2.78 -2.63
C GLN A 52 -2.05 -1.86 -1.86
N ALA A 53 -1.97 -2.00 -0.53
CA ALA A 53 -1.12 -1.16 0.31
C ALA A 53 0.37 -1.41 0.02
N GLU A 54 0.73 -2.67 -0.29
CA GLU A 54 2.09 -3.05 -0.66
C GLU A 54 2.48 -2.45 -2.02
N LEU A 55 1.58 -2.47 -3.01
CA LEU A 55 1.82 -1.83 -4.30
C LEU A 55 2.03 -0.31 -4.16
N LEU A 56 1.21 0.35 -3.35
CA LEU A 56 1.35 1.78 -3.08
C LEU A 56 2.67 2.10 -2.36
N ALA A 57 3.04 1.31 -1.35
CA ALA A 57 4.29 1.50 -0.62
C ALA A 57 5.52 1.31 -1.53
N GLN A 58 5.51 0.30 -2.39
CA GLN A 58 6.58 0.09 -3.38
C GLN A 58 6.72 1.26 -4.35
N GLU A 59 5.59 1.80 -4.82
CA GLU A 59 5.61 2.93 -5.74
C GLU A 59 6.07 4.23 -5.08
N MET A 60 5.65 4.49 -3.85
CA MET A 60 6.15 5.61 -3.05
C MET A 60 7.67 5.46 -2.82
N SER A 61 8.14 4.26 -2.44
CA SER A 61 9.55 3.95 -2.22
C SER A 61 10.41 4.21 -3.47
N ARG A 62 9.95 3.74 -4.63
CA ARG A 62 10.63 3.95 -5.93
C ARG A 62 10.85 5.44 -6.23
N ARG A 63 9.95 6.32 -5.77
CA ARG A 63 9.99 7.77 -6.03
C ARG A 63 10.70 8.58 -4.93
N SER A 64 10.61 8.15 -3.68
CA SER A 64 11.14 8.89 -2.53
C SER A 64 12.47 8.37 -2.02
N GLY A 65 12.85 7.13 -2.36
CA GLY A 65 13.97 6.41 -1.78
C GLY A 65 13.72 5.89 -0.35
N TRP A 66 12.48 6.01 0.16
CA TRP A 66 12.15 5.55 1.51
C TRP A 66 12.03 4.02 1.54
N PRO A 67 12.63 3.33 2.52
CA PRO A 67 12.58 1.86 2.59
C PRO A 67 11.15 1.36 2.86
N VAL A 68 10.80 0.21 2.27
CA VAL A 68 9.55 -0.50 2.56
C VAL A 68 9.81 -1.59 3.58
N ALA A 69 9.02 -1.62 4.64
CA ALA A 69 9.22 -2.53 5.75
C ALA A 69 7.96 -3.38 6.00
N LEU A 70 8.06 -4.69 5.78
CA LEU A 70 6.93 -5.65 5.90
C LEU A 70 6.80 -6.21 7.33
N HIS A 71 6.79 -5.35 8.34
CA HIS A 71 6.83 -5.77 9.75
C HIS A 71 5.48 -6.18 10.35
N LEU A 72 4.38 -5.95 9.62
CA LEU A 72 3.03 -6.19 10.14
C LEU A 72 2.45 -7.50 9.62
N SER A 73 1.81 -8.25 10.52
CA SER A 73 0.95 -9.39 10.18
C SER A 73 -0.50 -9.09 10.59
N ARG A 74 -1.48 -9.61 9.84
CA ARG A 74 -2.91 -9.47 10.18
C ARG A 74 -3.50 -10.81 10.55
N GLU A 75 -3.69 -11.01 11.85
CA GLU A 75 -4.21 -12.26 12.41
C GLU A 75 -5.73 -12.37 12.32
N ARG A 76 -6.46 -11.26 12.48
CA ARG A 76 -7.93 -11.23 12.46
C ARG A 76 -8.50 -10.26 11.43
N GLY A 77 -9.58 -10.69 10.79
CA GLY A 77 -10.37 -9.86 9.88
C GLY A 77 -11.37 -9.02 10.67
N GLY A 78 -11.30 -7.70 10.52
CA GLY A 78 -12.39 -6.79 10.94
C GLY A 78 -13.32 -6.49 9.77
N PRO A 79 -14.52 -5.94 10.04
CA PRO A 79 -15.42 -5.48 8.99
C PRO A 79 -14.70 -4.53 8.02
N PRO A 80 -15.06 -4.53 6.72
CA PRO A 80 -14.50 -3.59 5.76
C PRO A 80 -14.72 -2.15 6.23
N LEU A 81 -13.69 -1.28 6.10
CA LEU A 81 -13.80 0.15 6.43
C LEU A 81 -14.94 0.83 5.64
N ALA A 82 -15.30 0.30 4.47
CA ALA A 82 -16.44 0.74 3.65
C ALA A 82 -17.83 0.58 4.31
N ARG A 83 -17.92 -0.08 5.48
CA ARG A 83 -19.16 -0.22 6.26
C ARG A 83 -19.20 0.68 7.51
N LEU A 84 -18.23 1.59 7.67
CA LEU A 84 -18.16 2.53 8.79
C LEU A 84 -18.63 3.95 8.42
N GLY A 85 -19.44 4.07 7.36
CA GLY A 85 -20.09 5.31 6.95
C GLY A 85 -21.60 5.13 6.96
#